data_AF-A0A7K4PTI6-F1
#
_entry.id   AF-A0A7K4PTI6-F1
#
_cell.length_a   1.000
_cell.length_b   1.000
_cell.length_c   1.000
_cell.angle_alpha   90.00
_cell.angle_beta   90.00
_cell.angle_gamma   90.00
#
_symmetry.space_group_name_H-M   'P 1'
#
loop_
_entity.id
_entity.type
_entity.pdbx_description
1 polymer ?
#
loop_
_entity_poly.entity_id
_entity_poly.type
_entity_poly.pdbx_seq_one_letter_code
_entity_poly.pdbx_strand_id
1 'polypeptide(L)'
;MRDRLQELRLRAKELQMGGENNGATVQEEEQEEFEQQAIIYEKEPITERHLHEIQKLQNEINNLVEEVNKFSQQQKSLVSSMRRFSVLKKESNIAREIKVQAEHVRRGLDELSRAVRRAESEQGPARAAVRILAAQHTFLSHRYLHAMLAYNEAITAKQDRCRTFILRQLEVAGKELSEEEVNDMLQQGKWEIFNENLLTEVKITKAQLSEIEQRHKELVNLENQIKDVKELFIQISLLVEEQGQMINNIEIYMNNAQEYTQASKEKFGLAVRYKRRNPCKAICCWCCPCC
;
A
#
# COMPACT_ATOMS: atom_id res chain seq x y z
N MET A 1 12.59 16.50 -32.19
CA MET A 1 12.46 15.03 -32.25
C MET A 1 11.30 14.70 -33.19
N ARG A 2 11.51 13.86 -34.21
CA ARG A 2 10.41 13.42 -35.09
C ARG A 2 9.50 12.48 -34.31
N ASP A 3 8.20 12.65 -34.44
CA ASP A 3 7.20 11.80 -33.80
C ASP A 3 7.18 10.42 -34.50
N ARG A 4 7.85 9.45 -33.86
CA ARG A 4 7.95 8.06 -34.35
C ARG A 4 6.59 7.37 -34.46
N LEU A 5 5.57 7.82 -33.74
CA LEU A 5 4.25 7.21 -33.80
C LEU A 5 3.57 7.47 -35.15
N GLN A 6 3.73 8.68 -35.72
CA GLN A 6 3.21 9.00 -37.04
C GLN A 6 3.95 8.24 -38.15
N GLU A 7 5.27 8.12 -38.05
CA GLU A 7 6.09 7.35 -38.99
C GLU A 7 5.66 5.87 -39.04
N LEU A 8 5.46 5.25 -37.88
CA LEU A 8 5.03 3.85 -37.80
C LEU A 8 3.60 3.65 -38.31
N ARG A 9 2.69 4.61 -38.08
CA ARG A 9 1.32 4.57 -38.63
C ARG A 9 1.30 4.69 -40.15
N LEU A 10 2.18 5.52 -40.73
CA LEU A 10 2.30 5.65 -42.17
C LEU A 10 2.83 4.35 -42.80
N ARG A 11 3.90 3.77 -42.22
CA ARG A 11 4.43 2.48 -42.68
C ARG A 11 3.42 1.33 -42.59
N ALA A 12 2.61 1.30 -41.53
CA ALA A 12 1.54 0.29 -41.41
C ALA A 12 0.47 0.44 -42.51
N LYS A 13 0.11 1.67 -42.88
CA LYS A 13 -0.80 1.94 -44.00
C LYS A 13 -0.18 1.59 -45.35
N GLU A 14 1.10 1.88 -45.55
CA GLU A 14 1.84 1.53 -46.77
C GLU A 14 1.90 0.01 -46.98
N LEU A 15 2.12 -0.77 -45.91
CA LEU A 15 2.10 -2.24 -45.97
C LEU A 15 0.71 -2.82 -46.28
N GLN A 16 -0.37 -2.17 -45.81
CA GLN A 16 -1.74 -2.57 -46.14
C GLN A 16 -2.10 -2.24 -47.61
N MET A 17 -1.62 -1.11 -48.12
CA MET A 17 -1.85 -0.67 -49.50
C MET A 17 -0.96 -1.41 -50.52
N GLY A 18 0.21 -1.90 -50.09
CA GLY A 18 1.16 -2.65 -50.93
C GLY A 18 0.78 -4.11 -51.19
N GLY A 19 -0.20 -4.66 -50.46
CA GLY A 19 -0.69 -6.03 -50.64
C GLY A 19 -1.59 -6.24 -51.86
N GLU A 20 -2.08 -5.17 -52.50
CA GLU A 20 -3.04 -5.28 -53.60
C GLU A 20 -2.43 -5.18 -55.00
N ASN A 21 -1.12 -4.91 -55.16
CA ASN A 21 -0.61 -4.47 -56.47
C ASN A 21 0.69 -5.05 -57.03
N ASN A 22 1.21 -6.19 -56.53
CA ASN A 22 2.35 -6.85 -57.20
C ASN A 22 2.11 -8.35 -57.41
N GLY A 23 1.71 -8.70 -58.63
CA GLY A 23 1.97 -10.02 -59.20
C GLY A 23 3.42 -10.14 -59.69
N ALA A 24 3.96 -11.36 -59.60
CA ALA A 24 5.30 -11.85 -59.98
C ALA A 24 6.42 -11.51 -58.97
N THR A 25 7.25 -12.43 -58.47
CA THR A 25 7.69 -13.76 -58.92
C THR A 25 8.03 -14.59 -57.68
N VAL A 26 7.51 -15.81 -57.60
CA VAL A 26 7.70 -16.73 -56.46
C VAL A 26 9.10 -17.35 -56.53
N GLN A 27 9.95 -17.07 -55.53
CA GLN A 27 10.93 -18.05 -55.07
C GLN A 27 10.27 -18.83 -53.93
N GLU A 28 10.27 -20.15 -54.06
CA GLU A 28 9.68 -21.11 -53.14
C GLU A 28 10.36 -21.04 -51.76
N GLU A 29 9.91 -20.13 -50.92
CA GLU A 29 9.91 -20.37 -49.48
C GLU A 29 8.47 -20.73 -49.13
N GLU A 30 8.27 -21.89 -48.49
CA GLU A 30 6.98 -22.34 -47.97
C GLU A 30 6.38 -21.25 -47.06
N GLN A 31 5.63 -20.33 -47.66
CA GLN A 31 4.78 -19.38 -46.95
C GLN A 31 3.64 -20.22 -46.38
N GLU A 32 3.86 -20.81 -45.18
CA GLU A 32 2.76 -21.21 -44.31
C GLU A 32 1.90 -19.94 -44.13
N GLU A 33 0.80 -19.87 -44.90
CA GLU A 33 -0.24 -18.86 -44.77
C GLU A 33 -0.76 -18.96 -43.33
N PHE A 34 -0.22 -18.12 -42.44
CA PHE A 34 -0.76 -17.96 -41.11
C PHE A 34 -2.11 -17.28 -41.29
N GLU A 35 -3.19 -18.06 -41.39
CA GLU A 35 -4.55 -17.57 -41.19
C GLU A 35 -4.52 -16.75 -39.90
N GLN A 36 -4.63 -15.42 -40.03
CA GLN A 36 -4.69 -14.51 -38.89
C GLN A 36 -6.04 -14.73 -38.21
N GLN A 37 -6.10 -15.79 -37.40
CA GLN A 37 -7.23 -16.06 -36.56
C GLN A 37 -7.24 -14.99 -35.47
N ALA A 38 -8.21 -14.09 -35.53
CA ALA A 38 -8.40 -13.06 -34.52
C ALA A 38 -8.56 -13.75 -33.15
N ILE A 39 -7.51 -13.68 -32.34
CA ILE A 39 -7.56 -14.13 -30.96
C ILE A 39 -8.42 -13.11 -30.22
N ILE A 40 -9.71 -13.44 -30.06
CA ILE A 40 -10.61 -12.70 -29.18
C ILE A 40 -10.12 -13.01 -27.77
N TYR A 41 -9.38 -12.08 -27.17
CA TYR A 41 -9.05 -12.15 -25.76
C TYR A 41 -10.35 -12.05 -24.97
N GLU A 42 -10.81 -13.15 -24.38
CA GLU A 42 -11.83 -13.10 -23.34
C GLU A 42 -11.26 -12.25 -22.19
N LYS A 43 -11.92 -11.13 -21.90
CA LYS A 43 -11.67 -10.36 -20.69
C LYS A 43 -11.92 -11.30 -19.51
N GLU A 44 -10.86 -11.68 -18.81
CA GLU A 44 -10.96 -12.53 -17.63
C GLU A 44 -11.75 -11.75 -16.54
N PRO A 45 -13.02 -12.12 -16.27
CA PRO A 45 -13.93 -11.27 -15.48
C PRO A 45 -13.55 -11.20 -14.00
N ILE A 46 -12.67 -12.11 -13.56
CA ILE A 46 -12.17 -12.21 -12.18
C ILE A 46 -11.23 -11.02 -11.88
N THR A 47 -10.50 -10.52 -12.87
CA THR A 47 -9.49 -9.47 -12.69
C THR A 47 -10.11 -8.10 -12.40
N GLU A 48 -11.24 -7.74 -13.03
CA GLU A 48 -11.85 -6.41 -12.86
C GLU A 48 -12.38 -6.16 -11.44
N ARG A 49 -12.95 -7.19 -10.78
CA ARG A 49 -13.44 -7.06 -9.39
C ARG A 49 -12.31 -6.81 -8.40
N HIS A 50 -11.24 -7.61 -8.48
CA HIS A 50 -10.10 -7.44 -7.60
C HIS A 50 -9.36 -6.12 -7.83
N LEU A 51 -9.24 -5.68 -9.08
CA LEU A 51 -8.66 -4.36 -9.38
C LEU A 51 -9.49 -3.22 -8.79
N HIS A 52 -10.83 -3.33 -8.81
CA HIS A 52 -11.70 -2.34 -8.18
C HIS A 52 -11.53 -2.30 -6.66
N GLU A 53 -11.44 -3.47 -6.01
CA GLU A 53 -11.17 -3.58 -4.56
C GLU A 53 -9.81 -2.98 -4.19
N ILE A 54 -8.77 -3.29 -4.96
CA ILE A 54 -7.42 -2.71 -4.79
C ILE A 54 -7.47 -1.18 -4.93
N GLN A 55 -8.16 -0.66 -5.95
CA GLN A 55 -8.27 0.78 -6.16
C GLN A 55 -9.03 1.47 -5.02
N LYS A 56 -10.08 0.84 -4.50
CA LYS A 56 -10.81 1.33 -3.32
C LYS A 56 -9.88 1.38 -2.10
N LEU A 57 -9.13 0.31 -1.83
CA LEU A 57 -8.17 0.26 -0.72
C LEU A 57 -7.04 1.30 -0.88
N GLN A 58 -6.57 1.52 -2.11
CA GLN A 58 -5.61 2.57 -2.43
C GLN A 58 -6.15 3.97 -2.08
N ASN A 59 -7.42 4.25 -2.39
CA ASN A 59 -8.07 5.51 -2.03
C ASN A 59 -8.24 5.65 -0.50
N GLU A 60 -8.58 4.57 0.19
CA GLU A 60 -8.66 4.56 1.66
C GLU A 60 -7.30 4.86 2.31
N ILE A 61 -6.21 4.29 1.78
CA ILE A 61 -4.84 4.61 2.21
C ILE A 61 -4.47 6.07 1.89
N ASN A 62 -4.85 6.59 0.72
CA ASN A 62 -4.63 8.00 0.38
C ASN A 62 -5.30 8.92 1.40
N ASN A 63 -6.56 8.66 1.73
CA ASN A 63 -7.31 9.43 2.71
C ASN A 63 -6.66 9.36 4.09
N LEU A 64 -6.20 8.17 4.50
CA LEU A 64 -5.48 8.00 5.77
C LEU A 64 -4.19 8.83 5.81
N VAL A 65 -3.41 8.83 4.72
CA VAL A 65 -2.19 9.65 4.60
C VAL A 65 -2.53 11.14 4.70
N GLU A 66 -3.62 11.59 4.07
CA GLU A 66 -4.08 12.98 4.19
C GLU A 66 -4.47 13.35 5.62
N GLU A 67 -5.22 12.49 6.32
CA GLU A 67 -5.59 12.72 7.72
C GLU A 67 -4.37 12.76 8.65
N VAL A 68 -3.40 11.85 8.46
CA VAL A 68 -2.14 11.87 9.21
C VAL A 68 -1.36 13.16 8.95
N ASN A 69 -1.32 13.63 7.69
CA ASN A 69 -0.68 14.90 7.34
C ASN A 69 -1.39 16.10 7.98
N LYS A 70 -2.72 16.12 7.98
CA LYS A 70 -3.52 17.16 8.66
C LYS A 70 -3.23 17.16 10.16
N PHE A 71 -3.19 15.99 10.80
CA PHE A 71 -2.83 15.86 12.21
C PHE A 71 -1.42 16.40 12.50
N SER A 72 -0.43 16.00 11.69
CA SER A 72 0.94 16.49 11.82
C SER A 72 1.06 18.02 11.66
N GLN A 73 0.34 18.60 10.69
CA GLN A 73 0.30 20.05 10.49
C GLN A 73 -0.37 20.79 11.67
N GLN A 74 -1.50 20.28 12.15
CA GLN A 74 -2.17 20.83 13.33
C GLN A 74 -1.26 20.79 14.54
N GLN A 75 -0.51 19.70 14.72
CA GLN A 75 0.42 19.56 15.83
C GLN A 75 1.61 20.54 15.74
N LYS A 76 2.05 20.89 14.52
CA LYS A 76 3.02 21.97 14.31
C LYS A 76 2.44 23.35 14.66
N SER A 77 1.18 23.61 14.31
CA SER A 77 0.50 24.90 14.57
C SER A 77 0.05 25.09 16.03
N LEU A 78 -0.34 24.02 16.72
CA LEU A 78 -0.83 24.06 18.10
C LEU A 78 0.28 24.45 19.09
N VAL A 79 1.50 24.05 18.78
CA VAL A 79 2.66 24.27 19.63
C VAL A 79 3.10 25.74 19.64
N SER A 80 2.82 26.50 18.58
CA SER A 80 3.00 27.96 18.59
C SER A 80 1.88 28.69 19.35
N SER A 81 0.78 28.01 19.70
CA SER A 81 -0.42 28.60 20.31
C SER A 81 -1.04 27.69 21.39
N MET A 82 -0.22 27.22 22.35
CA MET A 82 -0.59 26.23 23.37
C MET A 82 -1.80 26.58 24.28
N ARG A 83 -2.37 27.79 24.18
CA ARG A 83 -3.43 28.32 25.06
C ARG A 83 -4.87 28.16 24.56
N ARG A 84 -5.15 27.49 23.42
CA ARG A 84 -6.50 27.46 22.82
C ARG A 84 -7.23 26.11 22.93
N PHE A 85 -8.21 26.05 23.85
CA PHE A 85 -9.05 24.87 24.13
C PHE A 85 -9.87 24.33 22.95
N SER A 86 -10.41 25.20 22.09
CA SER A 86 -11.26 24.78 20.96
C SER A 86 -10.52 23.91 19.94
N VAL A 87 -9.19 23.97 19.93
CA VAL A 87 -8.35 23.23 18.98
C VAL A 87 -8.10 21.79 19.46
N LEU A 88 -8.04 21.57 20.79
CA LEU A 88 -7.84 20.25 21.38
C LEU A 88 -9.01 19.29 21.15
N LYS A 89 -10.24 19.81 21.17
CA LYS A 89 -11.44 18.99 20.86
C LYS A 89 -11.47 18.55 19.39
N LYS A 90 -11.05 19.42 18.47
CA LYS A 90 -10.93 19.06 17.04
C LYS A 90 -9.86 18.00 16.82
N GLU A 91 -8.74 18.11 17.53
CA GLU A 91 -7.65 17.15 17.44
C GLU A 91 -8.05 15.74 17.91
N SER A 92 -8.78 15.65 19.03
CA SER A 92 -9.30 14.37 19.53
C SER A 92 -10.18 13.64 18.50
N ASN A 93 -10.98 14.38 17.73
CA ASN A 93 -11.79 13.80 16.66
C ASN A 93 -10.92 13.22 15.52
N ILE A 94 -9.91 13.97 15.08
CA ILE A 94 -9.01 13.55 13.99
C ILE A 94 -8.23 12.30 14.39
N ALA A 95 -7.71 12.23 15.61
CA ALA A 95 -7.00 11.04 16.06
C ALA A 95 -7.91 9.79 16.10
N ARG A 96 -9.17 9.96 16.52
CA ARG A 96 -10.17 8.88 16.47
C ARG A 96 -10.49 8.46 15.04
N GLU A 97 -10.59 9.41 14.11
CA GLU A 97 -10.82 9.15 12.70
C GLU A 97 -9.65 8.39 12.06
N ILE A 98 -8.40 8.81 12.34
CA ILE A 98 -7.19 8.11 11.92
C ILE A 98 -7.20 6.67 12.42
N LYS A 99 -7.53 6.44 13.70
CA LYS A 99 -7.63 5.07 14.26
C LYS A 99 -8.62 4.20 13.49
N VAL A 100 -9.85 4.70 13.32
CA VAL A 100 -10.92 3.95 12.62
C VAL A 100 -10.54 3.66 11.17
N GLN A 101 -9.96 4.64 10.47
CA GLN A 101 -9.49 4.45 9.10
C GLN A 101 -8.31 3.48 9.00
N ALA A 102 -7.35 3.55 9.93
CA ALA A 102 -6.21 2.64 9.97
C ALA A 102 -6.65 1.19 10.19
N GLU A 103 -7.57 0.95 11.14
CA GLU A 103 -8.16 -0.38 11.36
C GLU A 103 -8.94 -0.89 10.15
N HIS A 104 -9.62 0.00 9.41
CA HIS A 104 -10.35 -0.35 8.20
C HIS A 104 -9.43 -0.73 7.05
N VAL A 105 -8.41 0.09 6.78
CA VAL A 105 -7.36 -0.21 5.81
C VAL A 105 -6.66 -1.52 6.14
N ARG A 106 -6.34 -1.75 7.43
CA ARG A 106 -5.76 -3.02 7.88
C ARG A 106 -6.62 -4.22 7.49
N ARG A 107 -7.93 -4.19 7.79
CA ARG A 107 -8.83 -5.30 7.42
C ARG A 107 -8.85 -5.52 5.90
N GLY A 108 -8.82 -4.45 5.12
CA GLY A 108 -8.73 -4.53 3.65
C GLY A 108 -7.42 -5.18 3.17
N LEU A 109 -6.29 -4.87 3.80
CA LEU A 109 -5.00 -5.53 3.52
C LEU A 109 -5.04 -7.02 3.87
N ASP A 110 -5.64 -7.40 5.00
CA ASP A 110 -5.81 -8.81 5.39
C ASP A 110 -6.71 -9.59 4.42
N GLU A 111 -7.76 -8.95 3.91
CA GLU A 111 -8.63 -9.52 2.87
C GLU A 111 -7.87 -9.74 1.56
N LEU A 112 -7.08 -8.75 1.14
CA LEU A 112 -6.25 -8.85 -0.05
C LEU A 112 -5.17 -9.92 0.10
N SER A 113 -4.52 -10.02 1.27
CA SER A 113 -3.57 -11.09 1.59
C SER A 113 -4.19 -12.48 1.45
N ARG A 114 -5.41 -12.66 2.00
CA ARG A 114 -6.16 -13.91 1.85
C ARG A 114 -6.54 -14.19 0.39
N ALA A 115 -6.86 -13.15 -0.39
CA ALA A 115 -7.15 -13.30 -1.82
C ALA A 115 -5.92 -13.76 -2.61
N VAL A 116 -4.73 -13.20 -2.30
CA VAL A 116 -3.45 -13.64 -2.89
C VAL A 116 -3.21 -15.11 -2.59
N ARG A 117 -3.26 -15.53 -1.32
CA ARG A 117 -3.03 -16.94 -0.93
C ARG A 117 -4.01 -17.92 -1.58
N ARG A 118 -5.28 -17.54 -1.72
CA ARG A 118 -6.28 -18.36 -2.44
C ARG A 118 -5.93 -18.49 -3.92
N ALA A 119 -5.61 -17.37 -4.57
CA ALA A 119 -5.28 -17.36 -5.99
C ALA A 119 -3.98 -18.15 -6.28
N GLU A 120 -2.99 -18.09 -5.38
CA GLU A 120 -1.78 -18.93 -5.44
C GLU A 120 -2.11 -20.43 -5.37
N SER A 121 -3.01 -20.83 -4.47
CA SER A 121 -3.39 -22.24 -4.29
C SER A 121 -4.21 -22.80 -5.46
N GLU A 122 -5.08 -22.00 -6.07
CA GLU A 122 -5.98 -22.44 -7.15
C GLU A 122 -5.30 -22.42 -8.54
N GLN A 123 -4.47 -21.41 -8.78
CA GLN A 123 -3.98 -21.08 -10.11
C GLN A 123 -2.46 -21.26 -10.28
N GLY A 124 -1.74 -21.37 -9.16
CA GLY A 124 -0.28 -21.38 -9.10
C GLY A 124 0.34 -19.98 -9.08
N PRO A 125 1.53 -19.82 -8.48
CA PRO A 125 2.17 -18.52 -8.22
C PRO A 125 2.62 -17.78 -9.49
N ALA A 126 2.82 -18.50 -10.60
CA ALA A 126 3.33 -17.94 -11.85
C ALA A 126 2.27 -17.19 -12.68
N ARG A 127 0.97 -17.31 -12.36
CA ARG A 127 -0.09 -16.63 -13.14
C ARG A 127 -0.01 -15.11 -12.98
N ALA A 128 -0.32 -14.40 -14.07
CA ALA A 128 -0.25 -12.94 -14.11
C ALA A 128 -1.17 -12.29 -13.07
N ALA A 129 -2.40 -12.76 -12.92
CA ALA A 129 -3.34 -12.25 -11.93
C ALA A 129 -2.80 -12.37 -10.49
N VAL A 130 -2.24 -13.53 -10.14
CA VAL A 130 -1.64 -13.79 -8.82
C VAL A 130 -0.48 -12.83 -8.55
N ARG A 131 0.44 -12.67 -9.51
CA ARG A 131 1.57 -11.74 -9.40
C ARG A 131 1.12 -10.29 -9.24
N ILE A 132 0.08 -9.88 -9.96
CA ILE A 132 -0.50 -8.54 -9.83
C ILE A 132 -1.06 -8.35 -8.41
N LEU A 133 -1.86 -9.28 -7.90
CA LEU A 133 -2.43 -9.18 -6.56
C LEU A 133 -1.36 -9.14 -5.47
N ALA A 134 -0.34 -10.00 -5.57
CA ALA A 134 0.78 -10.04 -4.63
C ALA A 134 1.56 -8.72 -4.64
N ALA A 135 1.92 -8.21 -5.82
CA ALA A 135 2.62 -6.93 -5.95
C ALA A 135 1.81 -5.74 -5.39
N GLN A 136 0.50 -5.72 -5.64
CA GLN A 136 -0.39 -4.68 -5.10
C GLN A 136 -0.49 -4.76 -3.58
N HIS A 137 -0.65 -5.96 -3.02
CA HIS A 137 -0.66 -6.18 -1.57
C HIS A 137 0.61 -5.64 -0.92
N THR A 138 1.79 -5.99 -1.46
CA THR A 138 3.08 -5.50 -0.96
C THR A 138 3.18 -3.98 -1.02
N PHE A 139 2.85 -3.39 -2.17
CA PHE A 139 2.90 -1.94 -2.37
C PHE A 139 1.99 -1.19 -1.37
N LEU A 140 0.74 -1.64 -1.24
CA LEU A 140 -0.23 -1.01 -0.34
C LEU A 140 0.16 -1.21 1.14
N SER A 141 0.69 -2.37 1.50
CA SER A 141 1.18 -2.65 2.87
C SER A 141 2.31 -1.72 3.27
N HIS A 142 3.30 -1.52 2.39
CA HIS A 142 4.38 -0.55 2.64
C HIS A 142 3.86 0.88 2.79
N ARG A 143 2.91 1.26 1.94
CA ARG A 143 2.33 2.60 1.99
C ARG A 143 1.55 2.85 3.28
N TYR A 144 0.80 1.85 3.73
CA TYR A 144 0.13 1.87 5.03
C TYR A 144 1.13 1.94 6.18
N LEU A 145 2.21 1.14 6.15
CA LEU A 145 3.29 1.19 7.14
C LEU A 145 3.90 2.59 7.23
N HIS A 146 4.25 3.21 6.10
CA HIS A 146 4.79 4.56 6.07
C HIS A 146 3.83 5.60 6.66
N ALA A 147 2.52 5.48 6.38
CA ALA A 147 1.51 6.35 6.98
C ALA A 147 1.47 6.21 8.52
N MET A 148 1.52 4.98 9.03
CA MET A 148 1.53 4.72 10.47
C MET A 148 2.84 5.16 11.14
N LEU A 149 3.99 5.04 10.47
CA LEU A 149 5.27 5.56 10.96
C LEU A 149 5.23 7.08 11.08
N ALA A 150 4.71 7.77 10.05
CA ALA A 150 4.53 9.23 10.09
C ALA A 150 3.56 9.67 11.20
N TYR A 151 2.50 8.89 11.44
CA TYR A 151 1.57 9.15 12.54
C TYR A 151 2.23 8.96 13.91
N ASN A 152 2.99 7.88 14.09
CA ASN A 152 3.75 7.63 15.32
C ASN A 152 4.75 8.77 15.60
N GLU A 153 5.49 9.21 14.59
CA GLU A 153 6.42 10.33 14.70
C GLU A 153 5.70 11.62 15.16
N ALA A 154 4.51 11.90 14.60
CA ALA A 154 3.72 13.05 14.99
C ALA A 154 3.23 12.97 16.45
N ILE A 155 2.83 11.78 16.92
CA ILE A 155 2.42 11.55 18.31
C ILE A 155 3.59 11.71 19.26
N THR A 156 4.74 11.07 19.00
CA THR A 156 5.94 11.16 19.85
C THR A 156 6.44 12.60 19.92
N ALA A 157 6.50 13.30 18.79
CA ALA A 157 6.86 14.71 18.77
C ALA A 157 5.89 15.59 19.58
N LYS A 158 4.61 15.21 19.71
CA LYS A 158 3.68 15.89 20.62
C LYS A 158 3.98 15.54 22.08
N GLN A 159 4.20 14.26 22.38
CA GLN A 159 4.51 13.80 23.72
C GLN A 159 5.73 14.55 24.30
N ASP A 160 6.82 14.64 23.54
CA ASP A 160 8.06 15.31 23.97
C ASP A 160 7.83 16.81 24.24
N ARG A 161 6.98 17.46 23.44
CA ARG A 161 6.63 18.87 23.63
C ARG A 161 5.74 19.08 24.86
N CYS A 162 4.75 18.23 25.08
CA CYS A 162 3.93 18.27 26.28
C CYS A 162 4.79 18.05 27.54
N ARG A 163 5.74 17.10 27.50
CA ARG A 163 6.70 16.86 28.58
C ARG A 163 7.58 18.09 28.85
N THR A 164 8.19 18.65 27.80
CA THR A 164 9.00 19.87 27.90
C THR A 164 8.21 21.05 28.46
N PHE A 165 6.94 21.18 28.06
CA PHE A 165 6.06 22.23 28.58
C PHE A 165 5.82 22.07 30.09
N ILE A 166 5.49 20.86 30.55
CA ILE A 166 5.28 20.57 31.97
C ILE A 166 6.55 20.88 32.75
N LEU A 167 7.70 20.35 32.33
CA LEU A 167 9.00 20.61 32.98
C LEU A 167 9.27 22.11 33.13
N ARG A 168 9.12 22.90 32.06
CA ARG A 168 9.31 24.36 32.12
C ARG A 168 8.34 25.06 33.06
N GLN A 169 7.07 24.64 33.11
CA GLN A 169 6.11 25.24 34.06
C GLN A 169 6.48 24.93 35.51
N LEU A 170 7.07 23.76 35.77
CA LEU A 170 7.53 23.35 37.09
C LEU A 170 8.82 24.06 37.50
N GLU A 171 9.76 24.25 36.56
CA GLU A 171 10.95 25.08 36.77
C GLU A 171 10.57 26.52 37.14
N VAL A 172 9.61 27.12 36.42
CA VAL A 172 9.11 28.48 36.72
C VAL A 172 8.45 28.53 38.10
N ALA A 173 7.83 27.45 38.54
CA ALA A 173 7.30 27.34 39.90
C ALA A 173 8.38 27.20 40.98
N GLY A 174 9.63 26.93 40.59
CA GLY A 174 10.76 26.72 41.49
C GLY A 174 10.96 25.27 41.93
N LYS A 175 10.37 24.29 41.21
CA LYS A 175 10.69 22.87 41.36
C LYS A 175 11.55 22.42 40.19
N GLU A 176 12.81 22.16 40.48
CA GLU A 176 13.69 21.45 39.55
C GLU A 176 13.40 19.95 39.70
N LEU A 177 12.77 19.37 38.68
CA LEU A 177 12.56 17.93 38.57
C LEU A 177 13.28 17.43 37.34
N SER A 178 13.85 16.23 37.42
CA SER A 178 14.42 15.58 36.26
C SER A 178 13.32 15.10 35.30
N GLU A 179 13.69 14.90 34.04
CA GLU A 179 12.77 14.33 33.04
C GLU A 179 12.29 12.92 33.45
N GLU A 180 13.17 12.15 34.11
CA GLU A 180 12.89 10.81 34.63
C GLU A 180 11.85 10.86 35.76
N GLU A 181 11.99 11.82 36.70
CA GLU A 181 11.04 11.99 37.79
C GLU A 181 9.65 12.38 37.27
N VAL A 182 9.57 13.28 36.28
CA VAL A 182 8.28 13.63 35.66
C VAL A 182 7.67 12.42 34.93
N ASN A 183 8.47 11.61 34.24
CA ASN A 183 8.01 10.37 33.62
C ASN A 183 7.52 9.35 34.65
N ASP A 184 8.22 9.18 35.76
CA ASP A 184 7.81 8.29 36.85
C ASP A 184 6.51 8.76 37.49
N MET A 185 6.35 10.07 37.68
CA MET A 185 5.12 10.65 38.19
C MET A 185 3.93 10.44 37.25
N LEU A 186 4.16 10.54 35.94
CA LEU A 186 3.18 10.25 34.90
C LEU A 186 2.78 8.76 34.90
N GLN A 187 3.77 7.86 34.93
CA GLN A 187 3.54 6.40 34.90
C GLN A 187 2.87 5.86 36.16
N GLN A 188 3.24 6.38 37.33
CA GLN A 188 2.72 5.92 38.62
C GLN A 188 1.32 6.48 38.92
N GLY A 189 0.78 7.37 38.08
CA GLY A 189 -0.53 7.99 38.29
C GLY A 189 -0.61 8.85 39.56
N LYS A 190 0.53 9.28 40.11
CA LYS A 190 0.62 10.05 41.37
C LYS A 190 0.38 11.56 41.18
N TRP A 191 -0.23 11.94 40.06
CA TRP A 191 -0.47 13.34 39.68
C TRP A 191 -1.27 14.13 40.73
N GLU A 192 -2.27 13.50 41.36
CA GLU A 192 -3.12 14.17 42.36
C GLU A 192 -2.34 14.61 43.61
N ILE A 193 -1.42 13.76 44.08
CA ILE A 193 -0.56 14.06 45.24
C ILE A 193 0.39 15.23 44.91
N PHE A 194 0.80 15.35 43.66
CA PHE A 194 1.61 16.46 43.20
C PHE A 194 0.81 17.76 43.12
N ASN A 195 -0.44 17.68 42.65
CA ASN A 195 -1.37 18.81 42.53
C ASN A 195 -1.62 19.48 43.89
N GLU A 196 -1.83 18.66 44.94
CA GLU A 196 -2.02 19.14 46.32
C GLU A 196 -0.78 19.87 46.87
N ASN A 197 0.41 19.30 46.66
CA ASN A 197 1.67 19.92 47.10
C ASN A 197 2.00 21.22 46.35
N LEU A 198 1.58 21.34 45.08
CA LEU A 198 1.73 22.55 44.28
C LEU A 198 0.78 23.68 44.72
N LEU A 199 -0.45 23.36 45.09
CA LEU A 199 -1.45 24.35 45.55
C LEU A 199 -1.07 25.03 46.86
N THR A 200 -0.31 24.35 47.72
CA THR A 200 0.23 24.92 48.96
C THR A 200 1.37 25.91 48.72
N GLU A 201 2.00 25.91 47.54
CA GLU A 201 3.11 26.81 47.21
C GLU A 201 2.61 28.10 46.53
N VAL A 202 2.87 29.25 47.16
CA VAL A 202 2.36 30.59 46.78
C VAL A 202 2.74 31.03 45.34
N LYS A 203 3.67 30.33 44.68
CA LYS A 203 4.25 30.73 43.39
C LYS A 203 3.43 30.28 42.17
N ILE A 204 2.49 29.33 42.31
CA ILE A 204 1.73 28.79 41.17
C ILE A 204 0.32 29.33 41.17
N THR A 205 -0.08 29.93 40.05
CA THR A 205 -1.47 30.36 39.87
C THR A 205 -2.37 29.16 39.54
N LYS A 206 -3.64 29.21 39.96
CA LYS A 206 -4.65 28.20 39.58
C LYS A 206 -4.75 28.00 38.06
N ALA A 207 -4.49 29.04 37.29
CA ALA A 207 -4.48 28.98 35.83
C ALA A 207 -3.30 28.15 35.28
N GLN A 208 -2.08 28.35 35.80
CA GLN A 208 -0.92 27.54 35.44
C GLN A 208 -1.13 26.07 35.81
N LEU A 209 -1.64 25.82 37.01
CA LEU A 209 -1.93 24.46 37.47
C LEU A 209 -2.94 23.76 36.55
N SER A 210 -4.01 24.46 36.17
CA SER A 210 -5.00 23.94 35.22
C SER A 210 -4.40 23.66 33.84
N GLU A 211 -3.43 24.46 33.38
CA GLU A 211 -2.75 24.25 32.09
C GLU A 211 -1.84 23.02 32.16
N ILE A 212 -1.12 22.82 33.26
CA ILE A 212 -0.29 21.64 33.50
C ILE A 212 -1.15 20.37 33.58
N GLU A 213 -2.25 20.39 34.34
CA GLU A 213 -3.18 19.25 34.45
C GLU A 213 -3.78 18.88 33.08
N GLN A 214 -4.07 19.87 32.25
CA GLN A 214 -4.55 19.64 30.90
C GLN A 214 -3.50 18.97 30.01
N ARG A 215 -2.24 19.42 30.07
CA ARG A 215 -1.13 18.80 29.34
C ARG A 215 -0.86 17.38 29.82
N HIS A 216 -1.04 17.12 31.11
CA HIS A 216 -1.00 15.77 31.67
C HIS A 216 -2.08 14.88 31.06
N LYS A 217 -3.35 15.33 31.01
CA LYS A 217 -4.44 14.57 30.36
C LYS A 217 -4.16 14.29 28.88
N GLU A 218 -3.53 15.24 28.19
CA GLU A 218 -3.09 15.03 26.81
C GLU A 218 -1.98 13.99 26.68
N LEU A 219 -0.98 13.99 27.57
CA LEU A 219 0.07 12.98 27.59
C LEU A 219 -0.51 11.57 27.74
N VAL A 220 -1.41 11.37 28.70
CA VAL A 220 -2.08 10.08 28.92
C VAL A 220 -2.85 9.63 27.66
N ASN A 221 -3.53 10.57 27.00
CA ASN A 221 -4.23 10.25 25.75
C ASN A 221 -3.26 9.88 24.61
N LEU A 222 -2.11 10.56 24.51
CA LEU A 222 -1.08 10.24 23.51
C LEU A 222 -0.45 8.88 23.76
N GLU A 223 -0.23 8.49 25.02
CA GLU A 223 0.27 7.15 25.35
C GLU A 223 -0.71 6.05 24.91
N ASN A 224 -2.01 6.28 25.05
CA ASN A 224 -3.01 5.35 24.53
C ASN A 224 -2.97 5.29 22.99
N GLN A 225 -2.76 6.41 22.31
CA GLN A 225 -2.58 6.44 20.85
C GLN A 225 -1.31 5.69 20.41
N ILE A 226 -0.20 5.81 21.14
CA ILE A 226 1.02 5.04 20.88
C ILE A 226 0.76 3.53 21.05
N LYS A 227 0.00 3.13 22.08
CA LYS A 227 -0.39 1.73 22.27
C LYS A 227 -1.21 1.20 21.10
N ASP A 228 -2.20 1.97 20.65
CA ASP A 228 -3.02 1.63 19.48
C ASP A 228 -2.15 1.44 18.22
N VAL A 229 -1.23 2.38 17.96
CA VAL A 229 -0.33 2.31 16.81
C VAL A 229 0.64 1.12 16.91
N LYS A 230 1.13 0.81 18.12
CA LYS A 230 1.97 -0.37 18.37
C LYS A 230 1.24 -1.67 18.06
N GLU A 231 -0.04 -1.78 18.42
CA GLU A 231 -0.86 -2.96 18.07
C GLU A 231 -0.95 -3.13 16.54
N LEU A 232 -1.13 -2.02 15.81
CA LEU A 232 -1.12 -2.04 14.34
C LEU A 232 0.25 -2.46 13.78
N PHE A 233 1.37 -2.00 14.37
CA PHE A 233 2.71 -2.35 13.90
C PHE A 233 3.09 -3.82 14.07
N ILE A 234 2.71 -4.46 15.19
CA ILE A 234 3.02 -5.88 15.43
C ILE A 234 2.44 -6.77 14.32
N GLN A 235 1.30 -6.39 13.76
CA GLN A 235 0.63 -7.14 12.70
C GLN A 235 1.26 -6.86 11.33
N ILE A 236 1.69 -5.62 11.07
CA ILE A 236 2.39 -5.25 9.83
C ILE A 236 3.81 -5.82 9.78
N SER A 237 4.52 -5.88 10.92
CA SER A 237 5.88 -6.43 10.98
C SER A 237 5.92 -7.89 10.56
N LEU A 238 4.92 -8.69 10.96
CA LEU A 238 4.76 -10.07 10.49
C LEU A 238 4.55 -10.13 8.96
N LEU A 239 3.74 -9.21 8.42
CA LEU A 239 3.46 -9.14 6.98
C LEU A 239 4.70 -8.73 6.16
N VAL A 240 5.53 -7.82 6.66
CA VAL A 240 6.73 -7.33 5.95
C VAL A 240 7.90 -8.30 6.07
N GLU A 241 8.03 -9.02 7.18
CA GLU A 241 9.07 -10.03 7.39
C GLU A 241 8.88 -11.25 6.46
N GLU A 242 7.63 -11.68 6.22
CA GLU A 242 7.30 -12.68 5.18
C GLU A 242 7.65 -12.21 3.75
N GLN A 243 7.85 -10.90 3.53
CA GLN A 243 8.03 -10.29 2.20
C GLN A 243 9.47 -9.83 1.92
N GLY A 244 10.40 -9.99 2.87
CA GLY A 244 11.77 -9.47 2.85
C GLY A 244 12.68 -9.93 1.70
N GLN A 245 12.21 -10.78 0.77
CA GLN A 245 12.96 -11.21 -0.42
C GLN A 245 12.46 -10.58 -1.74
N MET A 246 11.31 -9.89 -1.77
CA MET A 246 10.70 -9.36 -3.01
C MET A 246 11.11 -7.90 -3.33
N ILE A 247 12.29 -7.46 -2.91
CA ILE A 247 12.81 -6.12 -3.25
C ILE A 247 13.28 -6.06 -4.72
N ASN A 248 13.49 -7.20 -5.39
CA ASN A 248 13.81 -7.26 -6.81
C ASN A 248 12.66 -7.84 -7.68
N ASN A 249 11.48 -7.24 -7.53
CA ASN A 249 10.26 -7.68 -8.21
C ASN A 249 10.35 -7.67 -9.74
N ILE A 250 11.04 -6.70 -10.34
CA ILE A 250 11.08 -6.59 -11.81
C ILE A 250 11.82 -7.78 -12.42
N GLU A 251 13.01 -8.09 -11.93
CA GLU A 251 13.82 -9.19 -12.45
C GLU A 251 13.14 -10.54 -12.22
N ILE A 252 12.61 -10.78 -11.01
CA ILE A 252 11.89 -12.03 -10.70
C ILE A 252 10.63 -12.16 -11.56
N TYR A 253 9.84 -11.09 -11.72
CA TYR A 253 8.64 -11.16 -12.56
C TYR A 253 8.97 -11.28 -14.05
N MET A 254 10.06 -10.69 -14.52
CA MET A 254 10.57 -10.89 -15.87
C MET A 254 11.03 -12.34 -16.09
N ASN A 255 11.82 -12.90 -15.17
CA ASN A 255 12.28 -14.29 -15.22
C ASN A 255 11.08 -15.26 -15.21
N ASN A 256 10.11 -15.05 -14.32
CA ASN A 256 8.90 -15.88 -14.27
C ASN A 256 8.05 -15.76 -15.57
N ALA A 257 8.00 -14.58 -16.20
CA ALA A 257 7.33 -14.41 -17.48
C ALA A 257 8.08 -15.12 -18.62
N GLN A 258 9.41 -15.07 -18.61
CA GLN A 258 10.27 -15.80 -19.54
C GLN A 258 10.07 -17.32 -19.39
N GLU A 259 10.06 -17.84 -18.17
CA GLU A 259 9.78 -19.26 -17.90
C GLU A 259 8.39 -19.68 -18.39
N TYR A 260 7.36 -18.87 -18.12
CA TYR A 260 5.99 -19.15 -18.57
C TYR A 260 5.88 -19.18 -20.11
N THR A 261 6.54 -18.23 -20.79
CA THR A 261 6.54 -18.18 -22.26
C THR A 261 7.33 -19.35 -22.86
N GLN A 262 8.43 -19.76 -22.23
CA GLN A 262 9.18 -20.95 -22.62
C GLN A 262 8.34 -22.22 -22.48
N ALA A 263 7.69 -22.43 -21.33
CA ALA A 263 6.78 -23.56 -21.12
C ALA A 263 5.60 -23.55 -22.11
N SER A 264 5.08 -22.37 -22.46
CA SER A 264 4.04 -22.22 -23.47
C SER A 264 4.53 -22.60 -24.87
N LYS A 265 5.76 -22.19 -25.23
CA LYS A 265 6.41 -22.56 -26.51
C LYS A 265 6.55 -24.08 -26.64
N GLU A 266 6.94 -24.77 -25.57
CA GLU A 266 7.03 -26.23 -25.55
C GLU A 266 5.66 -26.89 -25.77
N LYS A 267 4.61 -26.40 -25.10
CA LYS A 267 3.23 -26.87 -25.29
C LYS A 267 2.73 -26.63 -26.72
N PHE A 268 3.00 -25.47 -27.31
CA PHE A 268 2.67 -25.20 -28.71
C PHE A 268 3.42 -26.13 -29.67
N GLY A 269 4.70 -26.39 -29.41
CA GLY A 269 5.49 -27.36 -30.17
C GLY A 269 4.90 -28.77 -30.12
N LEU A 270 4.44 -29.21 -28.95
CA LEU A 270 3.72 -30.47 -28.79
C LEU A 270 2.38 -30.47 -29.54
N ALA A 271 1.59 -29.39 -29.44
CA ALA A 271 0.32 -29.26 -30.14
C ALA A 271 0.47 -29.31 -31.66
N VAL A 272 1.50 -28.65 -32.22
CA VAL A 272 1.83 -28.73 -33.65
C VAL A 272 2.20 -30.16 -34.05
N ARG A 273 3.01 -30.86 -33.22
CA ARG A 273 3.34 -32.28 -33.46
C ARG A 273 2.09 -33.15 -33.45
N TYR A 274 1.17 -32.96 -32.51
CA TYR A 274 -0.11 -33.68 -32.48
C TYR A 274 -0.98 -33.36 -33.71
N LYS A 275 -1.08 -32.09 -34.13
CA LYS A 275 -1.80 -31.68 -35.35
C LYS A 275 -1.19 -32.27 -36.62
N ARG A 276 0.15 -32.36 -36.71
CA ARG A 276 0.84 -33.00 -37.85
C ARG A 276 0.66 -34.52 -37.86
N ARG A 277 0.61 -35.15 -36.68
CA ARG A 277 0.47 -36.60 -36.52
C ARG A 277 -0.99 -37.06 -36.36
N ASN A 278 -1.95 -36.20 -36.73
CA ASN A 278 -3.37 -36.45 -36.51
C ASN A 278 -3.83 -37.60 -37.42
N PRO A 279 -4.24 -38.77 -36.87
CA PRO A 279 -4.52 -39.97 -37.65
C PRO A 279 -5.69 -39.79 -38.62
N CYS A 280 -6.60 -38.84 -38.35
CA CYS A 280 -7.67 -38.47 -39.28
C CYS A 280 -7.16 -37.89 -40.61
N LYS A 281 -6.03 -37.16 -40.62
CA LYS A 281 -5.39 -36.70 -41.87
C LYS A 281 -4.70 -37.84 -42.63
N ALA A 282 -4.18 -38.83 -41.92
CA ALA A 282 -3.51 -39.99 -42.53
C ALA A 282 -4.50 -41.04 -43.06
N ILE A 283 -5.67 -41.18 -42.42
CA ILE A 283 -6.68 -42.21 -42.74
C ILE A 283 -7.79 -41.67 -43.66
N CYS A 284 -8.17 -40.40 -43.55
CA CYS A 284 -9.30 -39.83 -44.31
C CYS A 284 -8.91 -39.26 -45.70
N CYS A 285 -7.62 -39.33 -46.07
CA CYS A 285 -7.16 -38.88 -47.40
C CYS A 285 -7.70 -39.74 -48.56
N TRP A 286 -8.30 -40.91 -48.26
CA TRP A 286 -8.92 -41.78 -49.27
C TRP A 286 -10.45 -41.61 -49.42
N CYS A 287 -11.13 -40.80 -48.59
CA CYS A 287 -12.59 -40.68 -48.63
C CYS A 287 -13.17 -39.25 -48.66
N CYS A 288 -12.36 -38.19 -48.62
CA CYS A 288 -12.86 -36.81 -48.80
C CYS A 288 -11.91 -35.99 -49.67
N PRO A 289 -12.16 -35.86 -50.99
CA PRO A 289 -11.40 -34.96 -51.86
C PRO A 289 -12.00 -33.54 -51.80
N CYS A 290 -12.03 -32.91 -50.62
CA CYS A 290 -12.28 -31.46 -50.49
C CYS A 290 -11.59 -30.91 -49.23
N CYS A 291 -10.34 -30.50 -49.36
CA CYS A 291 -9.74 -29.39 -48.61
C CYS A 291 -8.87 -28.62 -49.59
#